data_AF-A0A955Y045-F1
#
_entry.id   AF-A0A955Y045-F1
#
_cell.length_a   1.000
_cell.length_b   1.000
_cell.length_c   1.000
_cell.angle_alpha   90.00
_cell.angle_beta   90.00
_cell.angle_gamma   90.00
#
_symmetry.space_group_name_H-M   'P 1'
#
loop_
_entity.id
_entity.type
_entity.pdbx_description
1 polymer ?
#
loop_
_entity_poly.entity_id
_entity_poly.type
_entity_poly.pdbx_seq_one_letter_code
_entity_poly.pdbx_strand_id
1 'polypeptide(L)'
;MRRSLLALSLLVLAAGCRPVTRIGDKIISLTDPVLVGGVVLGSAPPADPRLQSALELAGFTGFTEARLVVADALEFQDIDNALIEDAIVDATPTGSPTMAFTPDENGWFAPAGPGFLPYTPGKVLRVSAELPDRVNAGIVDVPLPDVAEVDVEPVHEPGEPLVVDLVGQGFDYAFAAVYDLDGNEVFTTAPSTNQDIVDLVNPANDPIESVTVPGETFQEDDIYIVGLAGLKRAPSENVEGLNDALTAVLAGRLELFPIVSGSPMVLNGLVVETADPPPAFATQLAALGISPGVAVELQASDLLLAGAPIVHAAVTMNGQTVTEVGEGRYRVDGAEADLRGEATVRVNAPGIEDIGGYDLLIPPAPTADLPATFPAGYDLYVPVPDGPWQAVLVTVVGPNGVTWTNVPQEAAEWSLLMRNEAEMTRVRVPAVAFPEAGAYAVGFAALESQVDTRVNLNPRFSHVLTGTLAFQSIVITDGF
;
A
#
# COMPACT_ATOMS: atom_id res chain seq x y z
N MET A 1 -71.05 -18.47 -38.97
CA MET A 1 -69.78 -18.81 -38.27
C MET A 1 -68.76 -19.50 -39.20
N ARG A 2 -68.37 -18.92 -40.35
CA ARG A 2 -67.38 -19.52 -41.28
C ARG A 2 -66.46 -18.49 -41.97
N ARG A 3 -66.29 -17.29 -41.39
CA ARG A 3 -65.43 -16.23 -41.98
C ARG A 3 -64.21 -15.84 -41.13
N SER A 4 -63.99 -16.46 -39.96
CA SER A 4 -62.87 -16.11 -39.06
C SER A 4 -61.65 -17.03 -39.15
N LEU A 5 -61.72 -18.14 -39.89
CA LEU A 5 -60.60 -19.10 -40.00
C LEU A 5 -59.62 -18.79 -41.15
N LEU A 6 -60.00 -17.95 -42.13
CA LEU A 6 -59.12 -17.59 -43.25
C LEU A 6 -58.16 -16.43 -42.93
N ALA A 7 -58.43 -15.66 -41.88
CA ALA A 7 -57.59 -14.53 -41.46
C ALA A 7 -56.36 -14.98 -40.63
N LEU A 8 -56.43 -16.13 -39.95
CA LEU A 8 -55.34 -16.65 -39.11
C LEU A 8 -54.24 -17.35 -39.95
N SER A 9 -54.62 -18.00 -41.05
CA SER A 9 -53.67 -18.67 -41.95
C SER A 9 -52.85 -17.69 -42.81
N LEU A 10 -53.37 -16.49 -43.08
CA LEU A 10 -52.64 -15.46 -43.82
C LEU A 10 -51.65 -14.68 -42.94
N LEU A 11 -51.90 -14.59 -41.63
CA LEU A 11 -50.99 -13.90 -40.70
C LEU A 11 -49.69 -14.70 -40.46
N VAL A 12 -49.76 -16.03 -40.51
CA VAL A 12 -48.60 -16.94 -40.36
C VAL A 12 -47.68 -16.92 -41.59
N LEU A 13 -48.19 -16.59 -42.78
CA LEU A 13 -47.38 -16.45 -43.99
C LEU A 13 -46.73 -15.06 -44.15
N ALA A 14 -47.27 -14.03 -43.49
CA ALA A 14 -46.73 -12.66 -43.51
C ALA A 14 -45.69 -12.40 -42.40
N ALA A 15 -45.72 -13.17 -41.32
CA ALA A 15 -44.63 -13.27 -40.36
C ALA A 15 -43.54 -14.19 -40.95
N GLY A 16 -42.81 -13.68 -41.96
CA GLY A 16 -41.74 -14.42 -42.65
C GLY A 16 -40.77 -15.10 -41.68
N CYS A 17 -40.14 -16.19 -42.11
CA CYS A 17 -39.35 -17.22 -41.37
C CYS A 17 -38.44 -16.80 -40.20
N ARG A 18 -38.24 -15.50 -39.94
CA ARG A 18 -37.42 -14.94 -38.87
C ARG A 18 -37.76 -15.44 -37.44
N PRO A 19 -39.03 -15.71 -37.05
CA PRO A 19 -39.32 -16.24 -35.72
C PRO A 19 -38.91 -17.71 -35.55
N VAL A 20 -39.03 -18.52 -36.62
CA VAL A 20 -38.75 -19.96 -36.57
C VAL A 20 -37.24 -20.23 -36.61
N THR A 21 -36.48 -19.44 -37.39
CA THR A 21 -35.01 -19.53 -37.37
C THR A 21 -34.47 -19.13 -35.99
N ARG A 22 -34.97 -18.04 -35.38
CA ARG A 22 -34.56 -17.64 -34.02
C ARG A 22 -34.81 -18.71 -32.95
N ILE A 23 -35.88 -19.48 -33.05
CA ILE A 23 -36.15 -20.58 -32.10
C ILE A 23 -35.20 -21.76 -32.37
N GLY A 24 -34.95 -22.09 -33.65
CA GLY A 24 -33.99 -23.13 -34.02
C GLY A 24 -32.57 -22.80 -33.56
N ASP A 25 -32.12 -21.57 -33.81
CA ASP A 25 -30.80 -21.07 -33.42
C ASP A 25 -30.60 -21.11 -31.90
N LYS A 26 -31.64 -20.76 -31.11
CA LYS A 26 -31.62 -20.87 -29.64
C LYS A 26 -31.59 -22.30 -29.11
N ILE A 27 -32.26 -23.24 -29.78
CA ILE A 27 -32.21 -24.65 -29.37
C ILE A 27 -30.82 -25.22 -29.70
N ILE A 28 -30.23 -24.82 -30.83
CA ILE A 28 -28.89 -25.25 -31.23
C ILE A 28 -27.83 -24.68 -30.27
N SER A 29 -27.89 -23.39 -29.93
CA SER A 29 -26.92 -22.78 -28.98
C SER A 29 -26.99 -23.43 -27.61
N LEU A 30 -28.19 -23.75 -27.11
CA LEU A 30 -28.35 -24.49 -25.84
C LEU A 30 -27.79 -25.92 -25.88
N THR A 31 -27.60 -26.48 -27.08
CA THR A 31 -27.04 -27.82 -27.29
C THR A 31 -25.58 -27.81 -27.70
N ASP A 32 -24.96 -26.64 -27.89
CA ASP A 32 -23.52 -26.58 -28.13
C ASP A 32 -22.79 -27.08 -26.88
N PRO A 33 -21.88 -28.06 -27.02
CA PRO A 33 -21.24 -28.71 -25.88
C PRO A 33 -20.04 -27.91 -25.36
N VAL A 34 -19.83 -26.67 -25.77
CA VAL A 34 -18.63 -25.90 -25.39
C VAL A 34 -19.06 -24.58 -24.78
N LEU A 35 -18.45 -24.22 -23.66
CA LEU A 35 -18.59 -22.90 -23.05
C LEU A 35 -17.23 -22.24 -22.87
N VAL A 36 -17.26 -20.92 -22.81
CA VAL A 36 -16.10 -20.11 -22.40
C VAL A 36 -16.50 -19.27 -21.19
N GLY A 37 -15.72 -19.38 -20.12
CA GLY A 37 -15.90 -18.61 -18.90
C GLY A 37 -14.66 -17.77 -18.61
N GLY A 38 -14.77 -16.69 -17.85
CA GLY A 38 -13.60 -16.02 -17.30
C GLY A 38 -13.73 -14.53 -17.08
N VAL A 39 -12.61 -13.91 -16.70
CA VAL A 39 -12.51 -12.50 -16.34
C VAL A 39 -11.35 -11.85 -17.06
N VAL A 40 -11.58 -10.65 -17.58
CA VAL A 40 -10.57 -9.78 -18.19
C VAL A 40 -10.57 -8.42 -17.49
N LEU A 41 -9.52 -8.13 -16.74
CA LEU A 41 -9.32 -6.88 -16.00
C LEU A 41 -8.24 -6.05 -16.66
N GLY A 42 -8.59 -4.89 -17.20
CA GLY A 42 -7.60 -3.84 -17.48
C GLY A 42 -7.27 -3.05 -16.22
N SER A 43 -6.15 -2.34 -16.20
CA SER A 43 -5.86 -1.34 -15.16
C SER A 43 -6.10 0.08 -15.69
N ALA A 44 -6.63 0.93 -14.83
CA ALA A 44 -6.58 2.37 -14.99
C ALA A 44 -5.33 2.92 -14.30
N PRO A 45 -4.74 4.01 -14.82
CA PRO A 45 -3.85 4.83 -14.00
C PRO A 45 -4.62 5.26 -12.74
N PRO A 46 -3.97 5.27 -11.56
CA PRO A 46 -4.58 5.79 -10.34
C PRO A 46 -4.92 7.27 -10.54
N ALA A 47 -6.02 7.70 -9.92
CA ALA A 47 -6.47 9.09 -9.98
C ALA A 47 -5.43 10.07 -9.39
N ASP A 48 -4.66 9.64 -8.38
CA ASP A 48 -3.55 10.42 -7.82
C ASP A 48 -2.22 10.11 -8.55
N PRO A 49 -1.61 11.08 -9.25
CA PRO A 49 -0.32 10.89 -9.93
C PRO A 49 0.84 10.49 -9.00
N ARG A 50 0.77 10.80 -7.70
CA ARG A 50 1.81 10.42 -6.73
C ARG A 50 1.76 8.92 -6.44
N LEU A 51 0.55 8.35 -6.39
CA LEU A 51 0.38 6.92 -6.25
C LEU A 51 0.95 6.18 -7.46
N GLN A 52 0.82 6.74 -8.67
CA GLN A 52 1.43 6.14 -9.87
C GLN A 52 2.94 5.94 -9.70
N SER A 53 3.67 6.94 -9.20
CA SER A 53 5.11 6.81 -8.98
C SER A 53 5.45 5.77 -7.90
N ALA A 54 4.66 5.70 -6.82
CA ALA A 54 4.84 4.70 -5.77
C ALA A 54 4.59 3.27 -6.28
N LEU A 55 3.50 3.07 -7.04
CA LEU A 55 3.15 1.81 -7.67
C LEU A 55 4.22 1.36 -8.66
N GLU A 56 4.71 2.26 -9.52
CA GLU A 56 5.81 1.96 -10.45
C GLU A 56 7.09 1.52 -9.74
N LEU A 57 7.45 2.20 -8.63
CA LEU A 57 8.60 1.82 -7.79
C LEU A 57 8.42 0.45 -7.13
N ALA A 58 7.20 0.12 -6.73
CA ALA A 58 6.83 -1.20 -6.20
C ALA A 58 6.67 -2.28 -7.28
N GLY A 59 6.85 -1.93 -8.57
CA GLY A 59 6.74 -2.88 -9.69
C GLY A 59 5.32 -3.08 -10.22
N PHE A 60 4.34 -2.35 -9.69
CA PHE A 60 2.98 -2.28 -10.24
C PHE A 60 2.98 -1.35 -11.46
N THR A 61 3.34 -1.90 -12.62
CA THR A 61 3.22 -1.22 -13.92
C THR A 61 2.03 -1.78 -14.67
N GLY A 62 1.14 -0.91 -15.16
CA GLY A 62 -0.20 -1.24 -15.67
C GLY A 62 -0.35 -2.65 -16.22
N PHE A 63 -1.09 -3.48 -15.48
CA PHE A 63 -1.34 -4.86 -15.86
C PHE A 63 -2.71 -4.99 -16.52
N THR A 64 -2.83 -5.96 -17.41
CA THR A 64 -4.13 -6.49 -17.79
C THR A 64 -4.10 -7.96 -17.43
N GLU A 65 -4.95 -8.35 -16.50
CA GLU A 65 -5.11 -9.74 -16.12
C GLU A 65 -6.25 -10.33 -16.93
N ALA A 66 -6.01 -11.49 -17.53
CA ALA A 66 -7.03 -12.21 -18.26
C ALA A 66 -6.90 -13.69 -17.90
N ARG A 67 -7.97 -14.25 -17.34
CA ARG A 67 -8.07 -15.66 -17.00
C ARG A 67 -9.34 -16.21 -17.62
N LEU A 68 -9.18 -17.15 -18.52
CA LEU A 68 -10.27 -17.76 -19.27
C LEU A 68 -10.30 -19.27 -19.02
N VAL A 69 -11.47 -19.88 -19.09
CA VAL A 69 -11.65 -21.33 -19.06
C VAL A 69 -12.43 -21.74 -20.29
N VAL A 70 -12.08 -22.90 -20.86
CA VAL A 70 -12.84 -23.55 -21.93
C VAL A 70 -13.21 -24.93 -21.42
N ALA A 71 -14.50 -25.26 -21.45
CA ALA A 71 -14.99 -26.51 -20.88
C ALA A 71 -16.13 -27.12 -21.70
N ASP A 72 -16.36 -28.42 -21.51
CA ASP A 72 -17.51 -29.15 -22.04
C ASP A 72 -18.77 -28.84 -21.22
N ALA A 73 -19.77 -28.25 -21.88
CA ALA A 73 -21.05 -27.90 -21.28
C ALA A 73 -21.87 -29.12 -20.82
N LEU A 74 -21.64 -30.31 -21.37
CA LEU A 74 -22.33 -31.54 -20.97
C LEU A 74 -21.88 -32.03 -19.60
N GLU A 75 -20.64 -31.72 -19.23
CA GLU A 75 -20.02 -32.10 -17.95
C GLU A 75 -19.92 -30.91 -16.99
N PHE A 76 -20.66 -29.82 -17.24
CA PHE A 76 -20.63 -28.58 -16.45
C PHE A 76 -20.89 -28.75 -14.95
N GLN A 77 -21.56 -29.83 -14.53
CA GLN A 77 -21.75 -30.14 -13.10
C GLN A 77 -20.46 -30.57 -12.40
N ASP A 78 -19.42 -30.88 -13.17
CA ASP A 78 -18.09 -31.32 -12.75
C ASP A 78 -17.04 -30.62 -13.63
N ILE A 79 -17.05 -29.28 -13.59
CA ILE A 79 -16.28 -28.44 -14.51
C ILE A 79 -14.77 -28.75 -14.50
N ASP A 80 -14.23 -29.22 -13.37
CA ASP A 80 -12.83 -29.61 -13.23
C ASP A 80 -12.45 -30.80 -14.13
N ASN A 81 -13.39 -31.72 -14.40
CA ASN A 81 -13.20 -32.83 -15.32
C ASN A 81 -13.61 -32.49 -16.77
N ALA A 82 -14.32 -31.38 -16.94
CA ALA A 82 -14.84 -30.91 -18.23
C ALA A 82 -13.88 -29.99 -18.98
N LEU A 83 -12.72 -29.65 -18.42
CA LEU A 83 -11.77 -28.68 -19.02
C LEU A 83 -11.22 -29.17 -20.37
N ILE A 84 -11.12 -28.26 -21.33
CA ILE A 84 -10.59 -28.53 -22.68
C ILE A 84 -9.27 -27.79 -22.85
N GLU A 85 -8.18 -28.39 -22.36
CA GLU A 85 -6.84 -27.78 -22.32
C GLU A 85 -6.17 -27.65 -23.69
N ASP A 86 -6.57 -28.44 -24.69
CA ASP A 86 -6.02 -28.41 -26.04
C ASP A 86 -6.70 -27.39 -26.97
N ALA A 87 -7.62 -26.57 -26.43
CA ALA A 87 -8.21 -25.46 -27.14
C ALA A 87 -7.16 -24.41 -27.52
N ILE A 88 -7.32 -23.82 -28.71
CA ILE A 88 -6.56 -22.62 -29.11
C ILE A 88 -7.41 -21.42 -28.74
N VAL A 89 -6.96 -20.65 -27.75
CA VAL A 89 -7.65 -19.46 -27.25
C VAL A 89 -6.90 -18.22 -27.68
N ASP A 90 -7.62 -17.30 -28.32
CA ASP A 90 -7.10 -16.01 -28.78
C ASP A 90 -8.02 -14.89 -28.31
N ALA A 91 -7.45 -13.73 -27.97
CA ALA A 91 -8.21 -12.52 -27.68
C ALA A 91 -7.76 -11.36 -28.58
N THR A 92 -8.71 -10.67 -29.20
CA THR A 92 -8.45 -9.58 -30.15
C THR A 92 -9.23 -8.33 -29.72
N PRO A 93 -8.58 -7.35 -29.06
CA PRO A 93 -9.19 -6.06 -28.81
C PRO A 93 -9.42 -5.31 -30.12
N THR A 94 -10.52 -4.56 -30.21
CA THR A 94 -10.85 -3.78 -31.41
C THR A 94 -9.74 -2.79 -31.76
N GLY A 95 -9.08 -3.00 -32.91
CA GLY A 95 -8.01 -2.13 -33.41
C GLY A 95 -6.61 -2.48 -32.89
N SER A 96 -6.46 -3.59 -32.17
CA SER A 96 -5.19 -4.10 -31.67
C SER A 96 -4.86 -5.47 -32.29
N PRO A 97 -3.59 -5.91 -32.25
CA PRO A 97 -3.21 -7.27 -32.64
C PRO A 97 -3.90 -8.33 -31.78
N THR A 98 -4.11 -9.51 -32.36
CA THR A 98 -4.55 -10.71 -31.64
C THR A 98 -3.46 -11.19 -30.68
N MET A 99 -3.88 -11.61 -29.49
CA MET A 99 -3.05 -12.16 -28.45
C MET A 99 -3.44 -13.60 -28.19
N ALA A 100 -2.47 -14.52 -28.28
CA ALA A 100 -2.66 -15.92 -27.97
C ALA A 100 -2.67 -16.14 -26.46
N PHE A 101 -3.44 -17.11 -26.01
CA PHE A 101 -3.48 -17.57 -24.64
C PHE A 101 -2.95 -18.99 -24.55
N THR A 102 -2.32 -19.32 -23.44
CA THR A 102 -1.79 -20.65 -23.13
C THR A 102 -2.43 -21.19 -21.86
N PRO A 103 -2.78 -22.48 -21.81
CA PRO A 103 -3.28 -23.10 -20.59
C PRO A 103 -2.17 -23.13 -19.53
N ASP A 104 -2.55 -22.89 -18.28
CA ASP A 104 -1.74 -23.07 -17.08
C ASP A 104 -1.92 -24.48 -16.48
N GLU A 105 -1.31 -24.73 -15.33
CA GLU A 105 -1.38 -26.03 -14.65
C GLU A 105 -2.77 -26.39 -14.10
N ASN A 106 -3.68 -25.42 -14.03
CA ASN A 106 -5.05 -25.58 -13.54
C ASN A 106 -6.08 -25.58 -14.68
N GLY A 107 -5.62 -25.59 -15.94
CA GLY A 107 -6.47 -25.56 -17.14
C GLY A 107 -7.03 -24.16 -17.47
N TRP A 108 -6.53 -23.11 -16.82
CA TRP A 108 -6.90 -21.73 -17.15
C TRP A 108 -6.03 -21.21 -18.28
N PHE A 109 -6.63 -20.52 -19.22
CA PHE A 109 -5.94 -19.83 -20.29
C PHE A 109 -5.54 -18.42 -19.83
N ALA A 110 -4.24 -18.13 -19.93
CA ALA A 110 -3.65 -16.81 -19.65
C ALA A 110 -2.85 -16.30 -20.87
N PRO A 111 -2.64 -14.97 -21.02
CA PRO A 111 -1.86 -14.39 -22.11
C PRO A 111 -0.47 -15.01 -22.30
N ALA A 112 -0.13 -15.37 -23.54
CA ALA A 112 1.15 -15.97 -23.89
C ALA A 112 2.28 -14.91 -23.93
N GLY A 113 2.92 -14.68 -22.78
CA GLY A 113 4.14 -13.86 -22.65
C GLY A 113 3.95 -12.54 -21.88
N PRO A 114 4.99 -11.71 -21.76
CA PRO A 114 4.99 -10.49 -20.94
C PRO A 114 4.20 -9.31 -21.55
N GLY A 115 3.35 -9.58 -22.54
CA GLY A 115 2.52 -8.56 -23.18
C GLY A 115 1.25 -8.31 -22.38
N PHE A 116 0.89 -7.05 -22.18
CA PHE A 116 -0.42 -6.68 -21.64
C PHE A 116 -1.46 -6.76 -22.75
N LEU A 117 -2.61 -7.36 -22.48
CA LEU A 117 -3.76 -7.31 -23.37
C LEU A 117 -4.24 -5.85 -23.45
N PRO A 118 -4.23 -5.20 -24.62
CA PRO A 118 -4.64 -3.80 -24.70
C PRO A 118 -6.09 -3.60 -24.23
N TYR A 119 -6.27 -2.81 -23.19
CA TYR A 119 -7.58 -2.45 -22.67
C TYR A 119 -7.93 -1.03 -23.07
N THR A 120 -9.03 -0.84 -23.80
CA THR A 120 -9.53 0.49 -24.17
C THR A 120 -11.02 0.57 -23.87
N PRO A 121 -11.45 1.41 -22.90
CA PRO A 121 -12.86 1.58 -22.56
C PRO A 121 -13.74 1.88 -23.76
N GLY A 122 -14.96 1.34 -23.75
CA GLY A 122 -15.95 1.50 -24.82
C GLY A 122 -15.64 0.70 -26.10
N LYS A 123 -14.59 -0.13 -26.10
CA LYS A 123 -14.30 -1.08 -27.18
C LYS A 123 -14.85 -2.47 -26.87
N VAL A 124 -14.72 -3.36 -27.83
CA VAL A 124 -15.06 -4.77 -27.70
C VAL A 124 -13.78 -5.59 -27.75
N LEU A 125 -13.68 -6.56 -26.85
CA LEU A 125 -12.72 -7.64 -26.87
C LEU A 125 -13.38 -8.88 -27.47
N ARG A 126 -12.83 -9.37 -28.58
CA ARG A 126 -13.26 -10.63 -29.18
C ARG A 126 -12.42 -11.77 -28.63
N VAL A 127 -13.03 -12.68 -27.89
CA VAL A 127 -12.41 -13.95 -27.47
C VAL A 127 -12.84 -15.03 -28.45
N SER A 128 -11.89 -15.82 -28.96
CA SER A 128 -12.17 -17.00 -29.78
C SER A 128 -11.55 -18.23 -29.17
N ALA A 129 -12.30 -19.33 -29.18
CA ALA A 129 -11.84 -20.66 -28.76
C ALA A 129 -12.04 -21.65 -29.91
N GLU A 130 -10.95 -22.16 -30.46
CA GLU A 130 -10.92 -23.18 -31.51
C GLU A 130 -10.58 -24.54 -30.90
N LEU A 131 -11.38 -25.56 -31.22
CA LEU A 131 -11.13 -26.93 -30.79
C LEU A 131 -10.62 -27.78 -31.96
N PRO A 132 -9.69 -28.73 -31.75
CA PRO A 132 -9.11 -29.53 -32.84
C PRO A 132 -10.12 -30.27 -33.72
N ASP A 133 -11.23 -30.70 -33.12
CA ASP A 133 -12.28 -31.50 -33.79
C ASP A 133 -13.49 -30.67 -34.28
N ARG A 134 -13.47 -29.34 -34.14
CA ARG A 134 -14.56 -28.46 -34.61
C ARG A 134 -14.13 -27.63 -35.82
N VAL A 135 -15.05 -27.49 -36.79
CA VAL A 135 -14.81 -26.76 -38.04
C VAL A 135 -14.84 -25.25 -37.86
N ASN A 136 -15.54 -24.75 -36.83
CA ASN A 136 -15.68 -23.32 -36.54
C ASN A 136 -15.28 -23.05 -35.09
N ALA A 137 -14.53 -21.96 -34.88
CA ALA A 137 -14.25 -21.42 -33.56
C ALA A 137 -15.53 -20.88 -32.90
N GLY A 138 -15.62 -21.06 -31.58
CA GLY A 138 -16.56 -20.32 -30.75
C GLY A 138 -16.07 -18.89 -30.54
N ILE A 139 -16.96 -17.92 -30.53
CA ILE A 139 -16.64 -16.49 -30.42
C ILE A 139 -17.49 -15.85 -29.32
N VAL A 140 -16.87 -15.00 -28.51
CA VAL A 140 -17.51 -14.14 -27.51
C VAL A 140 -17.03 -12.71 -27.69
N ASP A 141 -17.94 -11.79 -27.97
CA ASP A 141 -17.66 -10.35 -28.03
C ASP A 141 -18.02 -9.66 -26.71
N VAL A 142 -17.01 -9.32 -25.91
CA VAL A 142 -17.14 -8.74 -24.56
C VAL A 142 -16.99 -7.21 -24.61
N PRO A 143 -17.94 -6.42 -24.09
CA PRO A 143 -17.76 -4.98 -23.97
C PRO A 143 -16.69 -4.67 -22.91
N LEU A 144 -15.80 -3.74 -23.19
CA LEU A 144 -14.81 -3.23 -22.23
C LEU A 144 -15.38 -1.97 -21.55
N PRO A 145 -15.93 -2.05 -20.34
CA PRO A 145 -16.43 -0.87 -19.63
C PRO A 145 -15.29 0.12 -19.27
N ASP A 146 -15.68 1.32 -18.82
CA ASP A 146 -14.75 2.21 -18.14
C ASP A 146 -14.63 1.85 -16.65
N VAL A 147 -13.79 2.58 -15.90
CA VAL A 147 -13.72 2.47 -14.44
C VAL A 147 -15.09 2.70 -13.79
N ALA A 148 -15.32 2.07 -12.65
CA ALA A 148 -16.49 2.38 -11.83
C ALA A 148 -16.33 3.77 -11.22
N GLU A 149 -17.40 4.57 -11.23
CA GLU A 149 -17.43 5.87 -10.58
C GLU A 149 -17.66 5.67 -9.08
N VAL A 150 -16.58 5.55 -8.31
CA VAL A 150 -16.64 5.27 -6.87
C VAL A 150 -15.98 6.39 -6.07
N ASP A 151 -16.50 6.65 -4.87
CA ASP A 151 -15.93 7.57 -3.90
C ASP A 151 -15.45 6.73 -2.71
N VAL A 152 -14.14 6.47 -2.66
CA VAL A 152 -13.50 5.70 -1.60
C VAL A 152 -12.81 6.69 -0.68
N GLU A 153 -13.24 6.73 0.58
CA GLU A 153 -12.58 7.56 1.57
C GLU A 153 -11.13 7.09 1.78
N PRO A 154 -10.14 7.99 1.73
CA PRO A 154 -8.74 7.62 1.83
C PRO A 154 -8.33 7.24 3.26
N VAL A 155 -9.15 7.57 4.26
CA VAL A 155 -8.99 7.14 5.65
C VAL A 155 -10.11 6.16 5.97
N HIS A 156 -9.76 5.04 6.58
CA HIS A 156 -10.71 3.99 6.92
C HIS A 156 -10.54 3.58 8.38
N GLU A 157 -11.65 3.37 9.08
CA GLU A 157 -11.60 2.95 10.49
C GLU A 157 -11.19 1.47 10.58
N PRO A 158 -10.19 1.10 11.41
CA PRO A 158 -9.77 -0.28 11.54
C PRO A 158 -10.92 -1.21 11.96
N GLY A 159 -11.06 -2.35 11.28
CA GLY A 159 -12.08 -3.36 11.56
C GLY A 159 -13.49 -3.07 11.02
N GLU A 160 -13.76 -1.88 10.47
CA GLU A 160 -15.03 -1.59 9.80
C GLU A 160 -15.01 -2.13 8.36
N PRO A 161 -16.13 -2.64 7.82
CA PRO A 161 -16.18 -3.06 6.42
C PRO A 161 -16.15 -1.85 5.48
N LEU A 162 -15.41 -1.94 4.38
CA LEU A 162 -15.49 -0.96 3.30
C LEU A 162 -16.63 -1.37 2.35
N VAL A 163 -17.67 -0.54 2.27
CA VAL A 163 -18.81 -0.76 1.38
C VAL A 163 -18.77 0.28 0.27
N VAL A 164 -18.65 -0.20 -0.96
CA VAL A 164 -18.58 0.63 -2.17
C VAL A 164 -19.91 0.56 -2.91
N ASP A 165 -20.52 1.72 -3.14
CA ASP A 165 -21.77 1.88 -3.88
C ASP A 165 -21.52 1.84 -5.39
N LEU A 166 -22.25 0.95 -6.09
CA LEU A 166 -22.24 0.76 -7.54
C LEU A 166 -23.64 0.94 -8.15
N VAL A 167 -24.61 1.43 -7.37
CA VAL A 167 -26.01 1.60 -7.80
C VAL A 167 -26.08 2.45 -9.05
N GLY A 168 -26.85 1.95 -10.04
CA GLY A 168 -27.14 2.69 -11.27
C GLY A 168 -26.02 2.70 -12.32
N GLN A 169 -24.85 2.10 -12.04
CA GLN A 169 -23.74 2.04 -13.00
C GLN A 169 -23.89 0.90 -14.01
N GLY A 170 -24.79 -0.06 -13.73
CA GLY A 170 -25.16 -1.13 -14.65
C GLY A 170 -24.04 -2.15 -14.88
N PHE A 171 -23.31 -2.48 -13.83
CA PHE A 171 -22.36 -3.58 -13.81
C PHE A 171 -23.07 -4.89 -13.44
N ASP A 172 -22.61 -5.99 -14.01
CA ASP A 172 -23.16 -7.33 -13.73
C ASP A 172 -22.48 -7.95 -12.51
N TYR A 173 -21.22 -7.61 -12.28
CA TYR A 173 -20.40 -8.07 -11.15
C TYR A 173 -19.47 -6.97 -10.67
N ALA A 174 -18.97 -7.11 -9.45
CA ALA A 174 -17.94 -6.25 -8.90
C ALA A 174 -16.72 -7.10 -8.53
N PHE A 175 -15.54 -6.53 -8.76
CA PHE A 175 -14.27 -7.07 -8.34
C PHE A 175 -13.65 -6.14 -7.31
N ALA A 176 -13.20 -6.71 -6.20
CA ALA A 176 -12.40 -6.02 -5.21
C ALA A 176 -11.18 -6.86 -4.84
N ALA A 177 -10.01 -6.23 -4.78
CA ALA A 177 -8.78 -6.82 -4.25
C ALA A 177 -8.13 -5.82 -3.30
N VAL A 178 -7.50 -6.30 -2.23
CA VAL A 178 -6.76 -5.46 -1.28
C VAL A 178 -5.36 -6.02 -1.11
N TYR A 179 -4.38 -5.14 -1.22
CA TYR A 179 -2.97 -5.43 -0.99
C TYR A 179 -2.46 -4.62 0.20
N ASP A 180 -1.61 -5.24 1.03
CA ASP A 180 -0.85 -4.52 2.06
C ASP A 180 0.35 -3.76 1.44
N LEU A 181 1.08 -2.99 2.25
CA LEU A 181 2.29 -2.27 1.80
C LEU A 181 3.43 -3.16 1.32
N ASP A 182 3.46 -4.41 1.77
CA ASP A 182 4.47 -5.39 1.36
C ASP A 182 4.10 -6.03 0.01
N GLY A 183 2.92 -5.70 -0.53
CA GLY A 183 2.39 -6.20 -1.80
C GLY A 183 1.69 -7.55 -1.70
N ASN A 184 1.40 -8.04 -0.49
CA ASN A 184 0.65 -9.27 -0.30
C ASN A 184 -0.85 -9.00 -0.51
N GLU A 185 -1.51 -9.89 -1.25
CA GLU A 185 -2.97 -9.88 -1.35
C GLU A 185 -3.57 -10.36 -0.03
N VAL A 186 -4.31 -9.47 0.65
CA VAL A 186 -4.98 -9.76 1.93
C VAL A 186 -6.49 -10.01 1.76
N PHE A 187 -7.04 -9.62 0.61
CA PHE A 187 -8.43 -9.91 0.23
C PHE A 187 -8.58 -9.89 -1.29
N THR A 188 -9.43 -10.77 -1.82
CA THR A 188 -9.84 -10.73 -3.22
C THR A 188 -11.23 -11.34 -3.40
N THR A 189 -12.00 -10.79 -4.33
CA THR A 189 -13.22 -11.41 -4.87
C THR A 189 -12.96 -12.09 -6.21
N ALA A 190 -11.69 -12.25 -6.62
CA ALA A 190 -11.33 -12.99 -7.81
C ALA A 190 -11.85 -14.43 -7.72
N PRO A 191 -12.41 -15.00 -8.80
CA PRO A 191 -12.69 -16.43 -8.83
C PRO A 191 -11.37 -17.19 -8.70
N SER A 192 -11.33 -18.10 -7.73
CA SER A 192 -10.14 -18.88 -7.37
C SER A 192 -10.26 -20.34 -7.82
N THR A 193 -11.48 -20.80 -8.08
CA THR A 193 -11.80 -22.15 -8.54
C THR A 193 -12.61 -22.11 -9.84
N ASN A 194 -12.62 -23.22 -10.58
CA ASN A 194 -13.48 -23.34 -11.76
C ASN A 194 -14.98 -23.26 -11.37
N GLN A 195 -15.35 -23.72 -10.18
CA GLN A 195 -16.71 -23.58 -9.66
C GLN A 195 -17.08 -22.10 -9.42
N ASP A 196 -16.14 -21.26 -8.99
CA ASP A 196 -16.39 -19.82 -8.84
C ASP A 196 -16.75 -19.19 -10.21
N ILE A 197 -16.14 -19.67 -11.31
CA ILE A 197 -16.52 -19.27 -12.67
C ILE A 197 -17.94 -19.72 -13.00
N VAL A 198 -18.32 -20.95 -12.64
CA VAL A 198 -19.69 -21.46 -12.83
C VAL A 198 -20.72 -20.58 -12.12
N ASP A 199 -20.43 -20.20 -10.87
CA ASP A 199 -21.29 -19.34 -10.08
C ASP A 199 -21.39 -17.94 -10.70
N LEU A 200 -20.31 -17.50 -11.34
CA LEU A 200 -20.20 -16.25 -12.08
C LEU A 200 -20.88 -16.27 -13.47
N VAL A 201 -21.15 -17.46 -14.01
CA VAL A 201 -21.97 -17.65 -15.23
C VAL A 201 -23.47 -17.56 -14.93
N ASN A 202 -23.87 -17.82 -13.68
CA ASN A 202 -25.26 -17.93 -13.26
C ASN A 202 -25.69 -16.83 -12.26
N PRO A 203 -25.45 -15.53 -12.52
CA PRO A 203 -25.96 -14.48 -11.64
C PRO A 203 -27.48 -14.51 -11.66
N ALA A 204 -28.07 -14.34 -10.49
CA ALA A 204 -29.48 -14.01 -10.37
C ALA A 204 -29.73 -12.58 -10.89
N ASN A 205 -29.78 -12.41 -12.21
CA ASN A 205 -30.33 -11.34 -13.09
C ASN A 205 -30.31 -9.84 -12.71
N ASP A 206 -29.97 -9.45 -11.49
CA ASP A 206 -29.97 -8.05 -11.07
C ASP A 206 -28.53 -7.49 -11.12
N PRO A 207 -28.34 -6.27 -11.66
CA PRO A 207 -27.06 -5.59 -11.62
C PRO A 207 -26.51 -5.52 -10.18
N ILE A 208 -25.19 -5.63 -10.04
CA ILE A 208 -24.56 -5.46 -8.73
C ILE A 208 -24.75 -4.00 -8.27
N GLU A 209 -25.23 -3.82 -7.05
CA GLU A 209 -25.45 -2.50 -6.45
C GLU A 209 -24.34 -2.09 -5.49
N SER A 210 -23.56 -3.04 -4.96
CA SER A 210 -22.46 -2.74 -4.05
C SER A 210 -21.45 -3.86 -3.97
N VAL A 211 -20.21 -3.54 -3.57
CA VAL A 211 -19.21 -4.52 -3.13
C VAL A 211 -18.78 -4.23 -1.71
N THR A 212 -18.62 -5.27 -0.89
CA THR A 212 -18.17 -5.16 0.49
C THR A 212 -16.83 -5.84 0.65
N VAL A 213 -15.82 -5.08 1.06
CA VAL A 213 -14.57 -5.63 1.58
C VAL A 213 -14.77 -5.85 3.09
N PRO A 214 -14.54 -7.06 3.62
CA PRO A 214 -14.71 -7.35 5.03
C PRO A 214 -13.80 -6.49 5.91
N GLY A 215 -14.29 -6.09 7.09
CA GLY A 215 -13.53 -5.25 8.01
C GLY A 215 -12.30 -5.94 8.59
N GLU A 216 -12.30 -7.28 8.63
CA GLU A 216 -11.11 -8.06 9.01
C GLU A 216 -9.91 -7.88 8.06
N THR A 217 -10.11 -7.29 6.88
CA THR A 217 -9.03 -6.91 5.96
C THR A 217 -8.24 -5.71 6.48
N PHE A 218 -8.86 -4.84 7.30
CA PHE A 218 -8.30 -3.59 7.80
C PHE A 218 -8.09 -3.64 9.32
N GLN A 219 -7.53 -4.72 9.88
CA GLN A 219 -7.40 -4.85 11.35
C GLN A 219 -6.25 -4.03 11.95
N GLU A 220 -5.26 -3.66 11.15
CA GLU A 220 -4.07 -2.97 11.61
C GLU A 220 -4.05 -1.52 11.13
N ASP A 221 -3.34 -0.67 11.88
CA ASP A 221 -3.00 0.67 11.42
C ASP A 221 -1.92 0.57 10.33
N ASP A 222 -2.36 0.46 9.08
CA ASP A 222 -1.48 0.25 7.92
C ASP A 222 -2.01 0.99 6.68
N ILE A 223 -1.20 0.99 5.63
CA ILE A 223 -1.60 1.51 4.32
C ILE A 223 -1.95 0.30 3.43
N TYR A 224 -3.10 0.38 2.79
CA TYR A 224 -3.60 -0.63 1.87
C TYR A 224 -3.79 -0.03 0.48
N ILE A 225 -3.67 -0.88 -0.54
CA ILE A 225 -4.06 -0.57 -1.91
C ILE A 225 -5.32 -1.37 -2.21
N VAL A 226 -6.43 -0.67 -2.38
CA VAL A 226 -7.71 -1.29 -2.75
C VAL A 226 -7.93 -1.14 -4.25
N GLY A 227 -8.00 -2.25 -4.95
CA GLY A 227 -8.38 -2.31 -6.36
C GLY A 227 -9.86 -2.60 -6.51
N LEU A 228 -10.59 -1.76 -7.23
CA LEU A 228 -12.02 -1.91 -7.50
C LEU A 228 -12.29 -1.91 -9.00
N ALA A 229 -13.14 -2.83 -9.47
CA ALA A 229 -13.62 -2.82 -10.84
C ALA A 229 -15.10 -3.21 -10.90
N GLY A 230 -15.89 -2.44 -11.65
CA GLY A 230 -17.18 -2.89 -12.15
C GLY A 230 -16.98 -3.76 -13.39
N LEU A 231 -17.58 -4.94 -13.42
CA LEU A 231 -17.45 -5.89 -14.52
C LEU A 231 -18.74 -5.97 -15.34
N LYS A 232 -18.61 -6.03 -16.66
CA LYS A 232 -19.71 -6.30 -17.60
C LYS A 232 -19.54 -7.64 -18.27
N ARG A 233 -20.64 -8.37 -18.37
CA ARG A 233 -20.73 -9.64 -19.07
C ARG A 233 -20.92 -9.41 -20.56
N ALA A 234 -20.35 -10.31 -21.36
CA ALA A 234 -20.77 -10.43 -22.75
C ALA A 234 -22.29 -10.72 -22.83
N PRO A 235 -23.07 -9.93 -23.58
CA PRO A 235 -24.48 -10.21 -23.76
C PRO A 235 -24.65 -11.48 -24.60
N SER A 236 -25.73 -12.24 -24.37
CA SER A 236 -25.95 -13.54 -25.04
C SER A 236 -25.94 -13.48 -26.57
N GLU A 237 -26.38 -12.35 -27.16
CA GLU A 237 -26.36 -12.13 -28.61
C GLU A 237 -24.96 -11.96 -29.21
N ASN A 238 -23.95 -11.77 -28.37
CA ASN A 238 -22.54 -11.67 -28.74
C ASN A 238 -21.79 -13.00 -28.62
N VAL A 239 -22.50 -14.10 -28.37
CA VAL A 239 -21.95 -15.45 -28.26
C VAL A 239 -22.31 -16.23 -29.53
N GLU A 240 -21.31 -16.71 -30.26
CA GLU A 240 -21.48 -17.48 -31.50
C GLU A 240 -20.73 -18.82 -31.40
N GLY A 241 -21.38 -19.94 -31.77
CA GLY A 241 -20.75 -21.27 -31.80
C GLY A 241 -20.40 -21.87 -30.42
N LEU A 242 -20.95 -21.30 -29.35
CA LEU A 242 -20.79 -21.69 -27.95
C LEU A 242 -22.16 -21.79 -27.28
N ASN A 243 -22.19 -22.41 -26.11
CA ASN A 243 -23.36 -22.46 -25.24
C ASN A 243 -23.63 -21.07 -24.65
N ASP A 244 -24.59 -20.32 -25.20
CA ASP A 244 -24.88 -18.94 -24.79
C ASP A 244 -25.42 -18.84 -23.36
N ALA A 245 -26.08 -19.90 -22.86
CA ALA A 245 -26.56 -19.94 -21.47
C ALA A 245 -25.43 -20.13 -20.45
N LEU A 246 -24.39 -20.88 -20.81
CA LEU A 246 -23.28 -21.23 -19.92
C LEU A 246 -21.97 -20.45 -20.20
N THR A 247 -21.93 -19.68 -21.29
CA THR A 247 -20.79 -18.81 -21.59
C THR A 247 -20.93 -17.50 -20.83
N ALA A 248 -19.90 -17.15 -20.07
CA ALA A 248 -19.82 -15.85 -19.40
C ALA A 248 -18.37 -15.39 -19.33
N VAL A 249 -18.04 -14.43 -20.19
CA VAL A 249 -16.79 -13.69 -20.08
C VAL A 249 -17.13 -12.30 -19.56
N LEU A 250 -16.52 -11.95 -18.44
CA LEU A 250 -16.61 -10.63 -17.82
C LEU A 250 -15.41 -9.79 -18.22
N ALA A 251 -15.64 -8.50 -18.44
CA ALA A 251 -14.55 -7.54 -18.55
C ALA A 251 -14.78 -6.33 -17.64
N GLY A 252 -13.71 -5.82 -17.07
CA GLY A 252 -13.73 -4.66 -16.19
C GLY A 252 -12.43 -3.87 -16.24
N ARG A 253 -12.46 -2.67 -15.69
CA ARG A 253 -11.28 -1.84 -15.55
C ARG A 253 -11.06 -1.52 -14.07
N LEU A 254 -9.94 -2.01 -13.55
CA LEU A 254 -9.49 -1.86 -12.18
C LEU A 254 -8.96 -0.44 -11.94
N GLU A 255 -9.49 0.22 -10.93
CA GLU A 255 -8.93 1.46 -10.38
C GLU A 255 -8.36 1.16 -8.99
N LEU A 256 -7.22 1.79 -8.67
CA LEU A 256 -6.49 1.57 -7.43
C LEU A 256 -6.64 2.79 -6.52
N PHE A 257 -7.05 2.55 -5.28
CA PHE A 257 -7.27 3.54 -4.23
C PHE A 257 -6.31 3.28 -3.08
N PRO A 258 -5.50 4.27 -2.66
CA PRO A 258 -4.73 4.16 -1.44
C PRO A 258 -5.66 4.42 -0.25
N ILE A 259 -5.64 3.53 0.73
CA ILE A 259 -6.41 3.69 1.96
C ILE A 259 -5.44 3.59 3.14
N VAL A 260 -5.54 4.53 4.08
CA VAL A 260 -4.90 4.39 5.39
C VAL A 260 -5.94 3.89 6.37
N SER A 261 -5.71 2.69 6.91
CA SER A 261 -6.44 2.18 8.05
C SER A 261 -5.91 2.85 9.32
N GLY A 262 -6.79 3.48 10.08
CA GLY A 262 -6.44 4.25 11.28
C GLY A 262 -6.01 5.67 10.97
N SER A 263 -5.18 6.26 11.84
CA SER A 263 -4.76 7.66 11.66
C SER A 263 -3.82 7.80 10.45
N PRO A 264 -4.05 8.78 9.55
CA PRO A 264 -3.11 9.12 8.48
C PRO A 264 -1.90 9.93 8.98
N MET A 265 -1.94 10.41 10.22
CA MET A 265 -0.91 11.29 10.76
C MET A 265 0.24 10.48 11.34
N VAL A 266 1.44 10.84 10.93
CA VAL A 266 2.69 10.26 11.41
C VAL A 266 3.52 11.33 12.08
N LEU A 267 4.14 10.97 13.20
CA LEU A 267 5.09 11.84 13.87
C LEU A 267 6.40 11.09 14.10
N ASN A 268 7.46 11.59 13.47
CA ASN A 268 8.81 11.10 13.65
C ASN A 268 9.65 12.15 14.36
N GLY A 269 10.64 11.75 15.14
CA GLY A 269 11.53 12.74 15.73
C GLY A 269 12.57 12.24 16.71
N LEU A 270 13.30 13.19 17.26
CA LEU A 270 14.34 13.02 18.25
C LEU A 270 14.05 13.95 19.43
N VAL A 271 14.00 13.39 20.64
CA VAL A 271 13.93 14.12 21.91
C VAL A 271 15.11 13.72 22.77
N VAL A 272 16.02 14.67 22.99
CA VAL A 272 17.22 14.44 23.80
C VAL A 272 17.27 15.45 24.95
N GLU A 273 17.23 14.94 26.18
CA GLU A 273 17.54 15.72 27.37
C GLU A 273 19.05 15.71 27.62
N THR A 274 19.64 16.84 28.01
CA THR A 274 21.03 16.89 28.48
C THR A 274 21.05 16.77 30.00
N ALA A 275 21.69 15.72 30.53
CA ALA A 275 21.83 15.51 31.96
C ALA A 275 22.62 16.64 32.63
N ASP A 276 22.34 16.89 33.91
CA ASP A 276 23.15 17.81 34.71
C ASP A 276 24.60 17.32 34.76
N PRO A 277 25.56 18.12 34.29
CA PRO A 277 26.95 17.72 34.36
C PRO A 277 27.43 17.76 35.82
N PRO A 278 28.43 16.93 36.18
CA PRO A 278 29.07 17.04 37.48
C PRO A 278 29.51 18.48 37.76
N PRO A 279 29.43 18.98 39.01
CA PRO A 279 29.73 20.39 39.32
C PRO A 279 31.12 20.87 38.84
N ALA A 280 32.10 19.96 38.83
CA ALA A 280 33.45 20.25 38.34
C ALA A 280 33.52 20.51 36.83
N PHE A 281 32.53 20.03 36.07
CA PHE A 281 32.47 20.09 34.61
C PHE A 281 31.43 21.09 34.08
N ALA A 282 30.45 21.47 34.90
CA ALA A 282 29.40 22.43 34.56
C ALA A 282 29.95 23.75 33.99
N THR A 283 30.98 24.33 34.63
CA THR A 283 31.59 25.59 34.16
C THR A 283 32.27 25.45 32.80
N GLN A 284 32.86 24.28 32.51
CA GLN A 284 33.53 24.03 31.24
C GLN A 284 32.52 23.87 30.10
N LEU A 285 31.46 23.09 30.33
CA LEU A 285 30.36 22.97 29.37
C LEU A 285 29.66 24.30 29.10
N ALA A 286 29.39 25.07 30.15
CA ALA A 286 28.81 26.41 30.01
C ALA A 286 29.71 27.34 29.18
N ALA A 287 31.05 27.25 29.33
CA ALA A 287 31.99 28.01 28.52
C ALA A 287 31.99 27.59 27.03
N LEU A 288 31.61 26.34 26.73
CA LEU A 288 31.40 25.82 25.38
C LEU A 288 29.98 26.11 24.84
N GLY A 289 29.15 26.83 25.59
CA GLY A 289 27.76 27.11 25.22
C GLY A 289 26.81 25.93 25.41
N ILE A 290 27.22 24.90 26.14
CA ILE A 290 26.39 23.73 26.47
C ILE A 290 25.76 23.97 27.85
N SER A 291 24.45 24.11 27.87
CA SER A 291 23.65 24.12 29.10
C SER A 291 22.82 22.85 29.20
N PRO A 292 22.47 22.40 30.42
CA PRO A 292 21.34 21.49 30.59
C PRO A 292 20.11 22.03 29.85
N GLY A 293 19.31 21.13 29.31
CA GLY A 293 18.16 21.48 28.51
C GLY A 293 17.72 20.33 27.63
N VAL A 294 16.73 20.59 26.80
CA VAL A 294 16.16 19.60 25.89
C VAL A 294 16.32 20.07 24.47
N ALA A 295 16.83 19.19 23.62
CA ALA A 295 16.77 19.33 22.18
C ALA A 295 15.63 18.46 21.66
N VAL A 296 14.69 19.08 20.96
CA VAL A 296 13.58 18.39 20.30
C VAL A 296 13.55 18.76 18.84
N GLU A 297 13.53 17.74 18.00
CA GLU A 297 13.28 17.84 16.56
C GLU A 297 12.19 16.85 16.19
N LEU A 298 11.04 17.36 15.75
CA LEU A 298 9.88 16.55 15.37
C LEU A 298 9.51 16.85 13.92
N GLN A 299 9.03 15.84 13.21
CA GLN A 299 8.49 15.95 11.86
C GLN A 299 7.12 15.29 11.82
N ALA A 300 6.09 16.10 11.61
CA ALA A 300 4.73 15.60 11.36
C ALA A 300 4.53 15.40 9.85
N SER A 301 4.01 14.24 9.46
CA SER A 301 3.80 13.86 8.05
C SER A 301 2.42 13.25 7.84
N ASP A 302 1.89 13.37 6.63
CA ASP A 302 0.61 12.80 6.22
C ASP A 302 0.84 11.63 5.25
N LEU A 303 0.41 10.43 5.66
CA LEU A 303 0.56 9.20 4.86
C LEU A 303 -0.23 9.27 3.55
N LEU A 304 -1.36 9.97 3.51
CA LEU A 304 -2.16 10.13 2.30
C LEU A 304 -1.46 10.96 1.23
N LEU A 305 -0.54 11.82 1.66
CA LEU A 305 0.24 12.66 0.78
C LEU A 305 1.63 12.07 0.53
N ALA A 306 1.77 10.73 0.58
CA ALA A 306 3.02 10.01 0.43
C ALA A 306 4.09 10.46 1.45
N GLY A 307 3.66 10.70 2.70
CA GLY A 307 4.52 11.17 3.77
C GLY A 307 4.93 12.64 3.62
N ALA A 308 4.17 13.45 2.87
CA ALA A 308 4.44 14.87 2.77
C ALA A 308 4.39 15.53 4.17
N PRO A 309 5.29 16.48 4.46
CA PRO A 309 5.27 17.15 5.74
C PRO A 309 3.96 17.92 5.97
N ILE A 310 3.39 17.80 7.16
CA ILE A 310 2.25 18.60 7.59
C ILE A 310 2.79 19.96 8.02
N VAL A 311 2.75 20.91 7.09
CA VAL A 311 3.08 22.32 7.36
C VAL A 311 1.97 22.97 8.18
N HIS A 312 2.34 23.93 9.04
CA HIS A 312 1.41 24.69 9.87
C HIS A 312 0.62 23.86 10.90
N ALA A 313 1.08 22.65 11.25
CA ALA A 313 0.53 21.96 12.40
C ALA A 313 0.89 22.72 13.68
N ALA A 314 -0.07 22.84 14.59
CA ALA A 314 0.20 23.34 15.93
C ALA A 314 0.76 22.19 16.77
N VAL A 315 2.09 22.17 16.92
CA VAL A 315 2.77 21.21 17.78
C VAL A 315 2.97 21.82 19.16
N THR A 316 2.59 21.07 20.20
CA THR A 316 2.85 21.45 21.60
C THR A 316 3.55 20.32 22.33
N MET A 317 4.40 20.67 23.30
CA MET A 317 5.09 19.73 24.17
C MET A 317 4.93 20.19 25.61
N ASN A 318 4.35 19.36 26.47
CA ASN A 318 3.91 19.72 27.83
C ASN A 318 3.08 21.02 27.86
N GLY A 319 2.26 21.23 26.82
CA GLY A 319 1.43 22.42 26.64
C GLY A 319 2.17 23.67 26.16
N GLN A 320 3.50 23.62 25.97
CA GLN A 320 4.28 24.69 25.36
C GLN A 320 4.29 24.56 23.84
N THR A 321 4.10 25.66 23.12
CA THR A 321 4.16 25.66 21.65
C THR A 321 5.58 25.40 21.16
N VAL A 322 5.71 24.47 20.23
CA VAL A 322 6.95 24.17 19.51
C VAL A 322 7.01 25.04 18.25
N THR A 323 8.19 25.56 17.90
CA THR A 323 8.34 26.47 16.75
C THR A 323 8.60 25.66 15.47
N GLU A 324 7.81 25.87 14.43
CA GLU A 324 8.10 25.31 13.10
C GLU A 324 9.36 25.98 12.52
N VAL A 325 10.38 25.18 12.20
CA VAL A 325 11.66 25.64 11.61
C VAL A 325 11.72 25.44 10.10
N GLY A 326 10.72 24.80 9.52
CA GLY A 326 10.50 24.67 8.07
C GLY A 326 10.14 23.25 7.64
N GLU A 327 9.30 23.14 6.61
CA GLU A 327 8.88 21.86 6.00
C GLU A 327 8.30 20.87 7.03
N GLY A 328 7.41 21.35 7.92
CA GLY A 328 6.81 20.48 8.93
C GLY A 328 7.78 19.95 9.99
N ARG A 329 8.99 20.55 10.10
CA ARG A 329 9.92 20.31 11.21
C ARG A 329 9.66 21.29 12.33
N TYR A 330 9.64 20.78 13.55
CA TYR A 330 9.33 21.52 14.77
C TYR A 330 10.47 21.40 15.75
N ARG A 331 10.89 22.54 16.32
CA ARG A 331 11.99 22.64 17.28
C ARG A 331 11.56 23.40 18.53
N VAL A 332 11.99 22.90 19.69
CA VAL A 332 11.94 23.67 20.94
C VAL A 332 13.29 24.31 21.18
N ASP A 333 13.32 25.64 21.11
CA ASP A 333 14.47 26.46 21.50
C ASP A 333 14.22 27.01 22.90
N GLY A 334 14.77 26.34 23.93
CA GLY A 334 14.68 26.85 25.30
C GLY A 334 15.09 25.84 26.36
N ALA A 335 15.98 26.25 27.26
CA ALA A 335 16.58 25.43 28.32
C ALA A 335 15.65 25.11 29.52
N GLU A 336 14.37 25.49 29.47
CA GLU A 336 13.47 25.48 30.65
C GLU A 336 12.39 24.39 30.64
N ALA A 337 12.30 23.57 29.59
CA ALA A 337 11.42 22.40 29.62
C ALA A 337 12.11 21.28 30.44
N ASP A 338 11.80 21.21 31.73
CA ASP A 338 12.09 20.03 32.55
C ASP A 338 11.21 18.88 32.04
N LEU A 339 11.76 18.06 31.14
CA LEU A 339 11.08 16.88 30.60
C LEU A 339 11.41 15.60 31.37
N ARG A 340 12.02 15.72 32.57
CA ARG A 340 12.43 14.55 33.35
C ARG A 340 11.23 13.66 33.66
N GLY A 341 11.29 12.44 33.15
CA GLY A 341 10.22 11.46 33.28
C GLY A 341 9.38 11.41 32.00
N GLU A 342 8.31 12.20 31.96
CA GLU A 342 7.27 12.12 30.93
C GLU A 342 7.10 13.45 30.19
N ALA A 343 7.08 13.40 28.86
CA ALA A 343 6.77 14.55 28.01
C ALA A 343 5.58 14.24 27.09
N THR A 344 4.54 15.05 27.16
CA THR A 344 3.38 14.92 26.26
C THR A 344 3.57 15.79 25.02
N VAL A 345 3.74 15.18 23.84
CA VAL A 345 3.71 15.87 22.55
C VAL A 345 2.30 15.81 21.99
N ARG A 346 1.81 16.91 21.40
CA ARG A 346 0.53 16.96 20.68
C ARG A 346 0.70 17.65 19.35
N VAL A 347 0.12 17.10 18.31
CA VAL A 347 0.09 17.64 16.95
C VAL A 347 -1.37 17.91 16.59
N ASN A 348 -1.69 19.16 16.27
CA ASN A 348 -2.99 19.55 15.76
C ASN A 348 -2.81 20.07 14.33
N ALA A 349 -3.25 19.28 13.35
CA ALA A 349 -3.14 19.57 11.94
C ALA A 349 -4.48 20.03 11.38
N PRO A 350 -4.57 21.22 10.73
CA PRO A 350 -5.81 21.64 10.09
C PRO A 350 -6.27 20.64 9.03
N GLY A 351 -7.48 20.10 9.16
CA GLY A 351 -8.06 19.15 8.21
C GLY A 351 -7.91 17.68 8.62
N ILE A 352 -7.17 17.38 9.68
CA ILE A 352 -7.21 16.08 10.36
C ILE A 352 -8.03 16.33 11.63
N GLU A 353 -9.21 15.71 11.74
CA GLU A 353 -10.16 16.01 12.84
C GLU A 353 -9.60 15.68 14.23
N ASP A 354 -8.47 14.96 14.26
CA ASP A 354 -7.89 14.40 15.46
C ASP A 354 -6.53 15.01 15.84
N ILE A 355 -6.42 15.36 17.12
CA ILE A 355 -5.15 15.75 17.74
C ILE A 355 -4.38 14.48 18.05
N GLY A 356 -3.28 14.24 17.37
CA GLY A 356 -2.39 13.13 17.72
C GLY A 356 -1.42 13.50 18.84
N GLY A 357 -0.91 12.53 19.58
CA GLY A 357 0.10 12.80 20.61
C GLY A 357 0.92 11.61 21.07
N TYR A 358 1.94 11.88 21.87
CA TYR A 358 2.72 10.87 22.59
C TYR A 358 2.93 11.30 24.02
N ASP A 359 2.91 10.33 24.92
CA ASP A 359 3.65 10.43 26.17
C ASP A 359 5.02 9.80 25.95
N LEU A 360 6.07 10.59 26.05
CA LEU A 360 7.45 10.18 25.82
C LEU A 360 8.10 9.89 27.17
N LEU A 361 8.60 8.68 27.34
CA LEU A 361 9.50 8.34 28.43
C LEU A 361 10.92 8.69 28.01
N ILE A 362 11.60 9.58 28.73
CA ILE A 362 13.01 9.87 28.47
C ILE A 362 13.86 8.93 29.34
N PRO A 363 14.59 7.95 28.76
CA PRO A 363 15.38 7.02 29.54
C PRO A 363 16.56 7.76 30.20
N PRO A 364 16.98 7.33 31.41
CA PRO A 364 18.08 7.97 32.12
C PRO A 364 19.38 7.87 31.32
N ALA A 365 20.30 8.82 31.56
CA ALA A 365 21.53 8.85 30.80
C ALA A 365 22.35 7.58 31.03
N PRO A 366 22.78 6.89 29.96
CA PRO A 366 23.70 5.79 30.09
C PRO A 366 25.03 6.24 30.72
N THR A 367 25.62 5.36 31.52
CA THR A 367 26.98 5.60 32.02
C THR A 367 27.97 5.13 30.96
N ALA A 368 28.60 6.07 30.25
CA ALA A 368 29.73 5.75 29.39
C ALA A 368 30.97 5.42 30.28
N ASP A 369 31.77 4.44 29.91
CA ASP A 369 33.07 4.20 30.55
C ASP A 369 34.17 4.72 29.63
N LEU A 370 34.27 6.05 29.53
CA LEU A 370 35.30 6.68 28.71
C LEU A 370 36.61 6.82 29.49
N PRO A 371 37.77 6.60 28.84
CA PRO A 371 39.05 6.84 29.48
C PRO A 371 39.24 8.34 29.75
N ALA A 372 39.86 8.68 30.88
CA ALA A 372 40.13 10.09 31.23
C ALA A 372 41.11 10.77 30.23
N THR A 373 41.95 9.98 29.57
CA THR A 373 42.93 10.44 28.57
C THR A 373 42.91 9.54 27.34
N PHE A 374 43.03 10.12 26.15
CA PHE A 374 43.05 9.37 24.89
C PHE A 374 44.04 9.96 23.87
N PRO A 375 44.81 9.14 23.13
CA PRO A 375 45.81 9.65 22.21
C PRO A 375 45.18 10.27 20.95
N ALA A 376 45.70 11.42 20.52
CA ALA A 376 45.30 12.03 19.25
C ALA A 376 45.58 11.09 18.06
N GLY A 377 44.74 11.18 17.01
CA GLY A 377 44.92 10.40 15.77
C GLY A 377 44.39 8.96 15.78
N TYR A 378 43.74 8.53 16.87
CA TYR A 378 43.08 7.22 16.98
C TYR A 378 41.56 7.35 17.00
N ASP A 379 40.87 6.32 16.54
CA ASP A 379 39.42 6.23 16.68
C ASP A 379 39.05 5.82 18.10
N LEU A 380 38.14 6.56 18.73
CA LEU A 380 37.58 6.22 20.03
C LEU A 380 36.40 5.26 19.81
N TYR A 381 36.43 4.11 20.47
CA TYR A 381 35.32 3.17 20.46
C TYR A 381 34.57 3.26 21.79
N VAL A 382 33.36 3.84 21.75
CA VAL A 382 32.52 4.00 22.93
C VAL A 382 31.69 2.73 23.10
N PRO A 383 31.81 2.00 24.24
CA PRO A 383 30.95 0.85 24.48
C PRO A 383 29.50 1.31 24.61
N VAL A 384 28.60 0.61 23.94
CA VAL A 384 27.17 0.81 24.12
C VAL A 384 26.74 -0.02 25.33
N PRO A 385 26.06 0.56 26.33
CA PRO A 385 25.54 -0.20 27.46
C PRO A 385 24.55 -1.26 26.99
N ASP A 386 24.45 -2.37 27.72
CA ASP A 386 23.39 -3.34 27.48
C ASP A 386 22.01 -2.67 27.67
N GLY A 387 21.10 -2.90 26.72
CA GLY A 387 19.73 -2.39 26.78
C GLY A 387 19.01 -2.52 25.44
N PRO A 388 17.69 -2.24 25.39
CA PRO A 388 16.88 -2.30 24.18
C PRO A 388 17.09 -1.06 23.27
N TRP A 389 18.33 -0.59 23.18
CA TRP A 389 18.66 0.63 22.44
C TRP A 389 18.55 0.40 20.94
N GLN A 390 17.86 1.29 20.25
CA GLN A 390 17.72 1.22 18.79
C GLN A 390 18.71 2.13 18.08
N ALA A 391 19.21 3.15 18.76
CA ALA A 391 20.23 4.04 18.24
C ALA A 391 21.11 4.59 19.36
N VAL A 392 22.25 5.15 19.00
CA VAL A 392 23.19 5.80 19.92
C VAL A 392 23.62 7.12 19.33
N LEU A 393 23.47 8.19 20.10
CA LEU A 393 23.93 9.53 19.77
C LEU A 393 25.23 9.81 20.53
N VAL A 394 26.25 10.22 19.79
CA VAL A 394 27.55 10.65 20.31
C VAL A 394 27.84 12.03 19.75
N THR A 395 28.09 12.98 20.65
CA THR A 395 28.52 14.34 20.30
C THR A 395 29.88 14.62 20.90
N VAL A 396 30.78 15.21 20.13
CA VAL A 396 32.10 15.62 20.58
C VAL A 396 32.19 17.13 20.48
N VAL A 397 32.54 17.75 21.60
CA VAL A 397 32.69 19.20 21.71
C VAL A 397 34.11 19.51 22.16
N GLY A 398 34.86 20.16 21.27
CA GLY A 398 36.21 20.62 21.53
C GLY A 398 36.24 22.08 21.97
N PRO A 399 37.44 22.66 22.12
CA PRO A 399 37.64 24.05 22.53
C PRO A 399 36.97 25.09 21.61
N ASN A 400 36.74 24.72 20.35
CA ASN A 400 36.18 25.58 19.31
C ASN A 400 34.69 25.27 19.02
N GLY A 401 34.01 24.50 19.87
CA GLY A 401 32.61 24.10 19.71
C GLY A 401 32.44 22.64 19.29
N VAL A 402 31.26 22.30 18.78
CA VAL A 402 30.94 20.93 18.32
C VAL A 402 31.86 20.58 17.15
N THR A 403 32.66 19.53 17.33
CA THR A 403 33.60 19.06 16.30
C THR A 403 33.04 17.90 15.51
N TRP A 404 32.11 17.13 16.10
CA TRP A 404 31.50 15.98 15.45
C TRP A 404 30.22 15.52 16.17
N THR A 405 29.22 15.08 15.40
CA THR A 405 28.04 14.38 15.92
C THR A 405 27.62 13.34 14.90
N ASN A 406 27.21 12.15 15.35
CA ASN A 406 26.69 11.08 14.47
C ASN A 406 25.17 11.19 14.23
N VAL A 407 24.64 12.40 13.99
CA VAL A 407 23.23 12.55 13.60
C VAL A 407 23.11 12.24 12.10
N PRO A 408 22.14 11.41 11.68
CA PRO A 408 21.78 11.28 10.27
C PRO A 408 21.30 12.65 9.77
N GLN A 409 21.78 13.09 8.61
CA GLN A 409 21.44 14.43 8.10
C GLN A 409 20.04 14.48 7.49
N GLU A 410 19.43 13.34 7.19
CA GLU A 410 18.15 13.24 6.49
C GLU A 410 17.17 12.30 7.19
N ALA A 411 15.88 12.67 7.25
CA ALA A 411 14.79 11.86 7.81
C ALA A 411 14.75 10.42 7.25
N ALA A 412 15.13 10.23 5.98
CA ALA A 412 15.18 8.92 5.32
C ALA A 412 16.31 8.01 5.83
N GLU A 413 17.35 8.56 6.47
CA GLU A 413 18.45 7.77 7.07
C GLU A 413 18.09 7.25 8.48
N TRP A 414 17.05 7.79 9.12
CA TRP A 414 16.63 7.38 10.46
C TRP A 414 16.04 5.96 10.47
N SER A 415 15.32 5.58 9.41
CA SER A 415 14.76 4.22 9.25
C SER A 415 15.84 3.16 8.95
N LEU A 416 16.99 3.56 8.40
CA LEU A 416 18.13 2.68 8.13
C LEU A 416 18.96 2.38 9.39
N LEU A 417 18.99 3.29 10.37
CA LEU A 417 19.68 3.08 11.64
C LEU A 417 18.97 2.08 12.55
N MET A 418 17.65 1.95 12.43
CA MET A 418 16.85 1.08 13.31
C MET A 418 16.82 -0.41 12.88
N ARG A 419 17.41 -0.78 11.74
CA ARG A 419 17.27 -2.13 11.15
C ARG A 419 18.38 -3.15 11.45
N ASN A 420 19.35 -2.85 12.31
CA ASN A 420 20.35 -3.83 12.74
C ASN A 420 20.33 -4.04 14.25
N GLU A 421 19.41 -4.88 14.73
CA GLU A 421 19.39 -5.40 16.10
C GLU A 421 20.61 -6.29 16.44
N ALA A 422 21.43 -6.63 15.44
CA ALA A 422 22.66 -7.38 15.64
C ALA A 422 23.76 -6.51 16.29
N GLU A 423 23.75 -6.49 17.62
CA GLU A 423 24.88 -6.18 18.51
C GLU A 423 25.63 -4.87 18.18
N MET A 424 24.95 -3.72 18.28
CA MET A 424 25.65 -2.43 18.47
C MET A 424 26.36 -2.45 19.84
N THR A 425 27.51 -3.09 19.93
CA THR A 425 28.33 -3.17 21.16
C THR A 425 29.26 -1.97 21.31
N ARG A 426 29.57 -1.28 20.20
CA ARG A 426 30.48 -0.12 20.18
C ARG A 426 30.11 0.88 19.09
N VAL A 427 30.24 2.16 19.41
CA VAL A 427 30.20 3.26 18.42
C VAL A 427 31.61 3.76 18.15
N ARG A 428 31.97 3.87 16.87
CA ARG A 428 33.25 4.44 16.42
C ARG A 428 33.13 5.96 16.30
N VAL A 429 33.85 6.69 17.13
CA VAL A 429 34.10 8.12 17.00
C VAL A 429 35.41 8.29 16.24
N PRO A 430 35.37 8.81 14.99
CA PRO A 430 36.55 8.85 14.15
C PRO A 430 37.58 9.82 14.72
N ALA A 431 38.86 9.54 14.51
CA ALA A 431 39.98 10.39 14.96
C ALA A 431 39.83 11.87 14.55
N VAL A 432 39.17 12.14 13.41
CA VAL A 432 38.91 13.50 12.91
C VAL A 432 38.04 14.35 13.85
N ALA A 433 37.30 13.72 14.77
CA ALA A 433 36.54 14.40 15.81
C ALA A 433 37.45 15.10 16.85
N PHE A 434 38.74 14.74 16.90
CA PHE A 434 39.75 15.24 17.83
C PHE A 434 40.93 15.85 17.07
N PRO A 435 40.75 17.01 16.42
CA PRO A 435 41.76 17.58 15.53
C PRO A 435 43.04 18.03 16.24
N GLU A 436 42.97 18.33 17.54
CA GLU A 436 44.08 18.87 18.33
C GLU A 436 44.10 18.28 19.75
N ALA A 437 45.27 18.26 20.41
CA ALA A 437 45.35 17.92 21.83
C ALA A 437 44.61 18.96 22.69
N GLY A 438 43.90 18.51 23.73
CA GLY A 438 43.07 19.39 24.55
C GLY A 438 41.99 18.66 25.33
N ALA A 439 41.21 19.42 26.10
CA ALA A 439 40.03 18.89 26.77
C ALA A 439 38.84 18.90 25.81
N TYR A 440 38.15 17.77 25.72
CA TYR A 440 36.92 17.59 24.96
C TYR A 440 35.82 17.10 25.88
N ALA A 441 34.58 17.49 25.57
CA ALA A 441 33.39 16.89 26.12
C ALA A 441 32.85 15.86 25.12
N VAL A 442 32.73 14.60 25.55
CA VAL A 442 32.06 13.56 24.76
C VAL A 442 30.71 13.32 25.41
N GLY A 443 29.65 13.74 24.73
CA GLY A 443 28.28 13.44 25.08
C GLY A 443 27.85 12.11 24.49
N PHE A 444 27.17 11.29 25.30
CA PHE A 444 26.68 9.99 24.90
C PHE A 444 25.22 9.84 25.34
N ALA A 445 24.34 9.48 24.42
CA ALA A 445 22.95 9.12 24.67
C ALA A 445 22.63 7.79 23.99
N ALA A 446 21.96 6.90 24.70
CA ALA A 446 21.35 5.72 24.12
C ALA A 446 19.88 6.05 23.88
N LEU A 447 19.41 5.78 22.66
CA LEU A 447 18.09 6.19 22.19
C LEU A 447 17.15 4.99 22.16
N GLU A 448 15.95 5.20 22.67
CA GLU A 448 14.84 4.24 22.67
C GLU A 448 13.68 4.83 21.88
N SER A 449 13.14 4.12 20.88
CA SER A 449 11.89 4.52 20.21
C SER A 449 10.76 4.29 21.18
N GLN A 450 10.02 5.36 21.40
CA GLN A 450 8.73 5.29 22.04
C GLN A 450 7.70 5.03 20.95
N VAL A 451 7.01 3.90 21.06
CA VAL A 451 5.81 3.57 20.28
C VAL A 451 4.68 3.44 21.29
N ASP A 452 4.28 4.55 21.94
CA ASP A 452 3.12 4.51 22.82
C ASP A 452 1.84 4.83 22.02
N THR A 453 0.78 4.08 22.31
CA THR A 453 -0.45 3.91 21.50
C THR A 453 -1.52 4.95 21.81
N ARG A 454 -1.16 6.16 22.24
CA ARG A 454 -2.16 7.12 22.73
C ARG A 454 -2.35 8.33 21.84
N VAL A 455 -3.55 8.32 21.25
CA VAL A 455 -4.25 9.38 20.51
C VAL A 455 -3.75 9.55 19.08
N ASN A 456 -4.52 8.97 18.15
CA ASN A 456 -4.70 9.37 16.75
C ASN A 456 -3.43 9.66 15.94
N LEU A 457 -2.38 8.87 16.16
CA LEU A 457 -1.21 8.77 15.29
C LEU A 457 -1.10 7.35 14.79
N ASN A 458 -0.54 7.15 13.60
CA ASN A 458 -0.29 5.81 13.09
C ASN A 458 0.91 5.21 13.86
N PRO A 459 0.72 4.19 14.72
CA PRO A 459 1.80 3.63 15.53
C PRO A 459 2.82 2.84 14.71
N ARG A 460 2.46 2.37 13.51
CA ARG A 460 3.35 1.60 12.64
C ARG A 460 4.42 2.47 11.99
N PHE A 461 4.10 3.72 11.67
CA PHE A 461 4.99 4.63 10.93
C PHE A 461 5.57 5.76 11.78
N SER A 462 5.10 5.92 13.01
CA SER A 462 5.53 6.98 13.91
C SER A 462 6.58 6.49 14.89
N HIS A 463 7.73 7.15 14.87
CA HIS A 463 8.88 6.79 15.68
C HIS A 463 9.50 8.05 16.29
N VAL A 464 9.40 8.18 17.61
CA VAL A 464 10.10 9.23 18.35
C VAL A 464 11.20 8.58 19.18
N LEU A 465 12.45 8.87 18.81
CA LEU A 465 13.62 8.44 19.56
C LEU A 465 13.84 9.37 20.75
N THR A 466 13.90 8.78 21.94
CA THR A 466 14.10 9.49 23.20
C THR A 466 15.41 9.08 23.84
N GLY A 467 16.11 10.02 24.48
CA GLY A 467 17.29 9.68 25.26
C GLY A 467 17.80 10.81 26.14
N THR A 468 18.65 10.46 27.10
CA THR A 468 19.37 11.45 27.88
C THR A 468 20.85 11.44 27.50
N LEU A 469 21.36 12.60 27.09
CA LEU A 469 22.76 12.87 26.77
C LEU A 469 23.53 13.20 28.06
N ALA A 470 24.44 12.31 28.44
CA ALA A 470 25.43 12.58 29.49
C ALA A 470 26.78 12.92 28.88
N PHE A 471 27.42 13.99 29.38
CA PHE A 471 28.77 14.36 28.98
C PHE A 471 29.83 13.85 29.95
N GLN A 472 30.93 13.36 29.39
CA GLN A 472 32.15 13.07 30.11
C GLN A 472 33.32 13.84 29.51
N SER A 473 34.22 14.31 30.37
CA SER A 473 35.44 14.98 29.94
C SER A 473 36.49 13.97 29.54
N ILE A 474 37.10 14.16 28.37
CA ILE A 474 38.28 13.41 27.92
C ILE A 474 39.40 14.38 27.60
N VAL A 475 40.63 14.05 28.00
CA VAL A 475 41.81 14.82 27.63
C VAL A 475 42.53 14.12 26.49
N ILE A 476 42.54 14.75 25.32
CA ILE A 476 43.29 14.29 24.17
C ILE A 476 44.75 14.71 24.34
N THR A 477 45.65 13.73 24.34
CA THR A 477 47.09 13.95 24.48
C THR A 477 47.80 13.84 23.14
N ASP A 478 48.88 14.60 22.95
CA ASP A 478 49.76 14.42 21.80
C ASP A 478 50.20 12.95 21.72
N GLY A 479 49.99 12.32 20.56
CA GLY A 479 50.44 10.95 20.31
C GLY A 479 51.96 10.87 20.45
N PHE A 480 52.44 9.81 21.11
CA PHE A 480 53.87 9.54 21.29
C PHE A 480 54.63 9.42 19.97
#